data_AF-A0A1H5RV99-F1
#
_entry.id   AF-A0A1H5RV99-F1
#
_cell.length_a   1.000
_cell.length_b   1.000
_cell.length_c   1.000
_cell.angle_alpha   90.00
_cell.angle_beta   90.00
_cell.angle_gamma   90.00
#
_symmetry.space_group_name_H-M   'P 1'
#
loop_
_entity.id
_entity.type
_entity.pdbx_description
1 polymer ?
#
loop_
_entity_poly.entity_id
_entity_poly.type
_entity_poly.pdbx_seq_one_letter_code
_entity_poly.pdbx_strand_id
1 'polypeptide(L)'
;MKPLKSNPTQTVLVICTCLVLVYFIFDLRWVLYLAFGLGLLSILSTWISKNVEWVWFKLTYLLGLIVPNILLGVIFFLFLTPIAFLASLFAKKDSFLLKKPNDSAYQVINKKYSAADLENPW
;
A
#
# COMPACT_ATOMS: atom_id res chain seq x y z
N MET A 1 7.52 17.00 16.28
CA MET A 1 7.95 15.90 15.39
C MET A 1 9.37 15.53 15.75
N LYS A 2 9.66 14.27 16.08
CA LYS A 2 11.05 13.83 16.34
C LYS A 2 11.85 14.00 15.04
N PRO A 3 13.08 14.53 15.06
CA PRO A 3 13.91 14.58 13.87
C PRO A 3 14.19 13.13 13.44
N LEU A 4 13.73 12.76 12.24
CA LEU A 4 14.09 11.49 11.63
C LEU A 4 15.62 11.45 11.55
N LYS A 5 16.23 10.34 11.97
CA LYS A 5 17.67 10.10 11.80
C LYS A 5 17.93 9.88 10.32
N SER A 6 18.07 10.96 9.56
CA SER A 6 18.39 10.93 8.14
C SER A 6 19.81 11.45 7.93
N ASN A 7 20.51 10.87 6.94
CA ASN A 7 21.83 11.32 6.52
C ASN A 7 21.66 12.10 5.22
N PRO A 8 21.72 13.45 5.24
CA PRO A 8 21.52 14.27 4.05
C PRO A 8 22.42 13.85 2.88
N THR A 9 23.66 13.45 3.20
CA THR A 9 24.66 13.00 2.23
C THR A 9 24.24 11.71 1.51
N GLN A 10 23.62 10.76 2.22
CA GLN A 10 23.14 9.52 1.61
C GLN A 10 21.95 9.80 0.70
N THR A 11 21.01 10.66 1.13
CA THR A 11 19.85 11.05 0.32
C THR A 11 20.28 11.69 -1.00
N VAL A 12 21.24 12.62 -0.96
CA VAL A 12 21.74 13.24 -2.19
C VAL A 12 22.49 12.24 -3.07
N LEU A 13 23.28 11.32 -2.49
CA LEU A 13 23.95 10.27 -3.26
C LEU A 13 22.95 9.36 -3.98
N VAL A 14 21.84 9.00 -3.33
CA VAL A 14 20.77 8.21 -3.96
C VAL A 14 20.14 8.99 -5.12
N ILE A 15 19.85 10.28 -4.93
CA ILE A 15 19.29 11.15 -5.99
C ILE A 15 20.26 11.24 -7.18
N CYS A 16 21.55 11.46 -6.94
CA CYS A 16 22.56 11.49 -7.99
C CYS A 16 22.66 10.14 -8.73
N THR A 17 22.64 9.03 -7.99
CA THR A 17 22.65 7.68 -8.58
C THR A 17 21.43 7.46 -9.48
N CYS A 18 20.23 7.86 -9.03
CA CYS A 18 19.02 7.78 -9.84
C CYS A 18 19.09 8.65 -11.10
N LEU A 19 19.60 9.88 -11.02
CA LEU A 19 19.77 10.76 -12.19
C LEU A 19 20.74 10.16 -13.21
N VAL A 20 21.85 9.55 -12.76
CA VAL A 20 22.78 8.84 -13.64
C VAL A 20 22.12 7.62 -14.29
N LEU A 21 21.31 6.87 -13.55
CA LEU A 21 20.56 5.74 -14.11
C LEU A 21 19.59 6.20 -15.21
N VAL A 22 18.90 7.33 -15.00
CA VAL A 22 18.04 7.97 -16.03
C VAL A 22 18.86 8.34 -17.27
N TYR A 23 20.08 8.85 -17.12
CA TYR A 23 20.96 9.11 -18.26
C TYR A 23 21.23 7.83 -19.07
N PHE A 24 21.49 6.69 -18.42
CA PHE A 24 21.72 5.42 -19.12
C PHE A 24 20.50 4.89 -19.89
N ILE A 25 19.28 5.25 -19.47
CA ILE A 25 18.04 4.79 -20.14
C ILE A 25 17.62 5.72 -21.28
N PHE A 26 17.80 7.04 -21.08
CA PHE A 26 17.23 8.06 -21.97
C PHE A 26 18.29 8.86 -22.76
N ASP A 27 19.59 8.61 -22.55
CA ASP A 27 20.73 9.29 -23.19
C ASP A 27 20.71 10.84 -23.10
N LEU A 28 20.05 11.36 -22.07
CA LEU A 28 19.86 12.79 -21.86
C LEU A 28 21.10 13.46 -21.23
N ARG A 29 22.02 13.95 -22.06
CA ARG A 29 23.29 14.57 -21.61
C ARG A 29 23.13 15.67 -20.55
N TRP A 30 22.05 16.45 -20.59
CA TRP A 30 21.76 17.50 -19.61
C TRP A 30 21.53 16.97 -18.19
N VAL A 31 21.00 15.75 -18.06
CA VAL A 31 20.75 15.09 -16.76
C VAL A 31 22.07 14.75 -16.08
N LEU A 32 23.10 14.39 -16.85
CA LEU A 32 24.43 14.09 -16.33
C LEU A 32 25.12 15.34 -15.76
N TYR A 33 25.04 16.48 -16.46
CA TYR A 33 25.56 17.75 -15.95
C TYR A 33 24.84 18.19 -14.66
N LEU A 34 23.52 17.99 -14.59
CA LEU A 34 22.75 18.24 -13.36
C LEU A 34 23.18 17.33 -12.21
N ALA A 35 23.33 16.01 -12.45
CA ALA A 35 23.75 15.06 -11.42
C ALA A 35 25.16 15.41 -10.88
N PHE A 36 26.08 15.76 -11.79
CA PHE A 36 27.43 16.16 -11.41
C PHE A 36 27.44 17.47 -10.62
N GLY A 37 26.71 18.50 -11.09
CA GLY A 37 26.59 19.78 -10.40
C GLY A 37 25.95 19.65 -9.02
N LEU A 38 24.84 18.91 -8.91
CA LEU A 38 24.14 18.65 -7.66
C LEU A 38 25.04 17.87 -6.68
N GLY A 39 25.75 16.85 -7.16
CA GLY A 39 26.69 16.08 -6.36
C GLY A 39 27.83 16.94 -5.81
N LEU A 40 28.44 17.77 -6.66
CA LEU A 40 29.53 18.66 -6.26
C LEU A 40 29.04 19.68 -5.21
N LEU A 41 27.92 20.34 -5.47
CA LEU A 41 27.32 21.34 -4.57
C LEU A 41 26.94 20.74 -3.21
N SER A 42 26.51 19.48 -3.18
CA SER A 42 26.18 18.77 -1.94
C SER A 42 27.41 18.41 -1.11
N ILE A 43 28.58 18.22 -1.72
CA ILE A 43 29.83 17.98 -0.98
C ILE A 43 30.34 19.31 -0.41
N LEU A 44 30.22 20.39 -1.18
CA LEU A 44 30.67 21.73 -0.82
C LEU A 44 29.83 22.39 0.29
N SER A 45 28.54 22.10 0.36
CA SER A 45 27.64 22.77 1.31
C SER A 45 26.58 21.85 1.89
N THR A 46 26.65 21.63 3.21
CA THR A 46 25.63 20.90 3.98
C THR A 46 24.26 21.59 3.96
N TRP A 47 24.22 22.90 3.69
CA TRP A 47 22.96 23.65 3.59
C TRP A 47 22.16 23.23 2.36
N ILE A 48 22.84 23.01 1.22
CA ILE A 48 22.21 22.55 -0.02
C ILE A 48 21.69 21.12 0.16
N SER A 49 22.48 20.23 0.76
CA SER A 49 22.06 18.84 1.01
C SER A 49 20.78 18.77 1.84
N LYS A 50 20.66 19.60 2.88
CA LYS A 50 19.46 19.68 3.73
C LYS A 50 18.23 20.17 2.97
N ASN A 51 18.38 21.16 2.11
CA ASN A 51 17.26 21.66 1.30
C ASN A 51 16.79 20.63 0.28
N VAL A 52 17.73 19.97 -0.41
CA VAL A 52 17.41 18.90 -1.36
C VAL A 52 16.71 17.74 -0.64
N GLU A 53 17.23 17.33 0.51
CA GLU A 53 16.62 16.30 1.34
C GLU A 53 15.21 16.68 1.81
N TRP A 54 14.99 17.94 2.19
CA TRP A 54 13.67 18.42 2.59
C TRP A 54 12.65 18.36 1.44
N VAL A 55 13.05 18.78 0.23
CA VAL A 55 12.20 18.65 -0.97
C VAL A 55 11.92 17.18 -1.27
N TRP A 56 12.94 16.33 -1.19
CA TRP A 56 12.81 14.89 -1.40
C TRP A 56 11.86 14.23 -0.41
N PHE A 57 11.92 14.58 0.88
CA PHE A 57 11.01 14.05 1.89
C PHE A 57 9.58 14.53 1.68
N LYS A 58 9.36 15.77 1.23
CA LYS A 58 8.02 16.23 0.85
C LYS A 58 7.43 15.41 -0.30
N LEU A 59 8.23 15.13 -1.32
CA LEU A 59 7.83 14.27 -2.44
C LEU A 59 7.49 12.86 -1.93
N THR A 60 8.37 12.29 -1.11
CA THR A 60 8.20 10.94 -0.54
C THR A 60 6.95 10.86 0.34
N TYR A 61 6.66 11.91 1.12
CA TYR A 61 5.44 11.98 1.93
C TYR A 61 4.18 11.94 1.05
N LEU A 62 4.15 12.73 -0.03
CA LEU A 62 3.03 12.74 -0.96
C LEU A 62 2.85 11.36 -1.63
N LEU A 63 3.94 10.74 -2.07
CA LEU A 63 3.93 9.37 -2.58
C LEU A 63 3.42 8.39 -1.53
N GLY A 64 3.85 8.54 -0.27
CA GLY A 64 3.43 7.71 0.86
C GLY A 64 1.94 7.80 1.17
N LEU A 65 1.24 8.85 0.76
CA LEU A 65 -0.22 8.93 0.87
C LEU A 65 -0.95 8.22 -0.30
N ILE A 66 -0.34 8.25 -1.48
CA ILE A 66 -0.96 7.73 -2.71
C ILE A 66 -0.71 6.22 -2.86
N VAL A 67 0.54 5.79 -2.64
CA VAL A 67 1.00 4.42 -2.87
C VAL A 67 0.22 3.38 -2.06
N PRO A 68 -0.08 3.55 -0.75
CA PRO A 68 -0.82 2.55 0.00
C PRO A 68 -2.22 2.30 -0.56
N ASN A 69 -2.91 3.36 -0.99
CA ASN A 69 -4.26 3.26 -1.56
C ASN A 69 -4.22 2.53 -2.91
N ILE A 70 -3.25 2.84 -3.76
CA ILE A 70 -3.05 2.14 -5.04
C ILE A 70 -2.70 0.68 -4.78
N LEU A 71 -1.75 0.41 -3.88
CA LEU A 71 -1.31 -0.94 -3.56
C LEU A 71 -2.47 -1.79 -3.02
N LEU A 72 -3.25 -1.24 -2.09
CA LEU A 72 -4.43 -1.91 -1.54
C LEU A 72 -5.48 -2.16 -2.62
N GLY A 73 -5.73 -1.18 -3.50
CA GLY A 73 -6.62 -1.34 -4.65
C GLY A 73 -6.15 -2.45 -5.59
N VAL A 74 -4.87 -2.47 -5.94
CA VAL A 74 -4.28 -3.52 -6.79
C VAL A 74 -4.43 -4.89 -6.14
N ILE A 75 -4.11 -5.02 -4.86
CA ILE A 75 -4.27 -6.29 -4.13
C ILE A 75 -5.75 -6.71 -4.10
N PHE A 76 -6.66 -5.78 -3.86
CA PHE A 76 -8.09 -6.04 -3.83
C PHE A 76 -8.60 -6.56 -5.17
N PHE A 77 -8.24 -5.91 -6.28
CA PHE A 77 -8.69 -6.30 -7.62
C PHE A 77 -7.98 -7.54 -8.15
N LEU A 78 -6.70 -7.73 -7.85
CA LEU A 78 -5.91 -8.85 -8.36
C LEU A 78 -6.12 -10.15 -7.58
N PHE A 79 -6.34 -10.07 -6.26
CA PHE A 79 -6.48 -11.24 -5.40
C PHE A 79 -7.89 -11.37 -4.84
N LEU A 80 -8.38 -10.36 -4.11
CA LEU A 80 -9.64 -10.48 -3.36
C LEU A 80 -10.85 -10.63 -4.28
N THR A 81 -10.88 -9.89 -5.38
CA THR A 81 -11.99 -9.88 -6.36
C THR A 81 -12.15 -11.22 -7.08
N PRO A 82 -11.10 -11.84 -7.65
CA PRO A 82 -11.26 -13.17 -8.24
C PRO A 82 -11.58 -14.22 -7.19
N ILE A 83 -11.00 -14.16 -5.99
CA ILE A 83 -11.33 -15.08 -4.90
C ILE A 83 -12.82 -14.95 -4.53
N ALA A 84 -13.35 -13.73 -4.41
CA ALA A 84 -14.75 -13.49 -4.12
C ALA A 84 -15.67 -13.97 -5.25
N PHE A 85 -15.25 -13.83 -6.51
CA PHE A 85 -16.01 -14.33 -7.66
C PHE A 85 -16.04 -15.86 -7.69
N LEU A 86 -14.90 -16.53 -7.46
CA LEU A 86 -14.82 -17.98 -7.30
C LEU A 86 -15.68 -18.43 -6.12
N ALA A 87 -15.55 -17.79 -4.97
CA ALA A 87 -16.37 -18.07 -3.80
C ALA A 87 -17.86 -17.88 -4.12
N SER A 88 -18.26 -16.86 -4.87
CA SER A 88 -19.65 -16.68 -5.29
C SER A 88 -20.15 -17.77 -6.25
N LEU A 89 -19.26 -18.35 -7.07
CA LEU A 89 -19.61 -19.43 -7.99
C LEU A 89 -19.77 -20.78 -7.25
N PHE A 90 -18.92 -21.03 -6.24
CA PHE A 90 -18.90 -22.29 -5.48
C PHE A 90 -19.72 -22.24 -4.18
N ALA A 91 -20.05 -21.07 -3.65
CA ALA A 91 -20.85 -20.93 -2.44
C ALA A 91 -22.31 -21.28 -2.70
N LYS A 92 -22.90 -22.07 -1.78
CA LYS A 92 -24.33 -22.39 -1.80
C LYS A 92 -25.17 -21.12 -1.77
N LYS A 93 -26.20 -21.12 -2.62
CA LYS A 93 -26.98 -19.95 -3.06
C LYS A 93 -27.65 -19.11 -1.96
N ASP A 94 -27.76 -19.56 -0.72
CA ASP A 94 -28.53 -18.85 0.33
C ASP A 94 -28.01 -19.10 1.76
N SER A 95 -26.69 -19.03 2.01
CA SER A 95 -26.21 -19.14 3.40
C SER A 95 -26.58 -17.94 4.29
N PHE A 96 -26.94 -16.79 3.71
CA PHE A 96 -27.17 -15.54 4.43
C PHE A 96 -28.59 -14.96 4.29
N LEU A 97 -29.56 -15.69 3.70
CA LEU A 97 -30.95 -15.23 3.54
C LEU A 97 -31.04 -13.77 3.03
N LEU A 98 -30.18 -13.40 2.07
CA LEU A 98 -30.03 -12.01 1.61
C LEU A 98 -31.27 -11.49 0.84
N LYS A 99 -32.15 -12.40 0.42
CA LYS A 99 -33.47 -12.07 -0.13
C LYS A 99 -34.54 -12.30 0.93
N LYS A 100 -35.50 -11.37 1.00
CA LYS A 100 -36.66 -11.49 1.89
C LYS A 100 -37.39 -12.81 1.59
N PRO A 101 -37.42 -13.76 2.55
CA PRO A 101 -38.17 -15.00 2.37
C PRO A 101 -39.67 -14.68 2.38
N ASN A 102 -40.43 -15.36 1.52
CA ASN A 102 -41.89 -15.19 1.45
C ASN A 102 -42.63 -15.76 2.65
N ASP A 103 -42.01 -16.72 3.37
CA ASP A 103 -42.67 -17.51 4.41
C ASP A 103 -42.10 -17.20 5.81
N SER A 104 -40.82 -17.50 6.04
CA SER A 104 -40.15 -17.25 7.32
C SER A 104 -38.63 -17.22 7.13
N ALA A 105 -37.95 -16.33 7.85
CA ALA A 105 -36.49 -16.32 7.95
C ALA A 105 -35.95 -17.30 9.01
N TYR A 106 -36.83 -17.92 9.79
CA TYR A 106 -36.46 -18.86 10.83
C TYR A 106 -36.20 -20.26 10.23
N GLN A 107 -35.07 -20.87 10.59
CA GLN A 107 -34.81 -22.27 10.31
C GLN A 107 -35.50 -23.13 11.37
N VAL A 108 -36.32 -24.08 10.94
CA VAL A 108 -36.94 -25.06 11.85
C VAL A 108 -35.88 -26.09 12.24
N ILE A 109 -35.38 -26.00 13.47
CA ILE A 109 -34.41 -26.97 14.00
C ILE A 109 -35.17 -28.08 14.72
N ASN A 110 -35.32 -29.24 14.08
CA ASN A 110 -35.82 -30.46 14.73
C ASN A 110 -34.69 -31.17 15.48
N LYS A 111 -34.22 -30.55 16.57
CA LYS A 111 -33.20 -31.11 17.48
C LYS A 111 -33.89 -31.90 18.59
N LYS A 112 -33.41 -33.12 18.87
CA LYS A 112 -33.75 -33.82 20.12
C LYS A 112 -32.93 -33.20 21.25
N TYR A 113 -33.61 -32.59 22.20
CA TYR A 113 -32.97 -31.99 23.37
C TYR A 113 -32.37 -33.06 24.28
N SER A 114 -31.14 -32.83 24.73
CA SER A 114 -30.45 -33.65 25.73
C SER A 114 -30.13 -32.80 26.97
N ALA A 115 -29.81 -33.46 28.09
CA ALA A 115 -29.47 -32.77 29.34
C ALA A 115 -28.24 -31.83 29.18
N ALA A 116 -27.29 -32.18 28.30
CA ALA A 116 -26.12 -31.37 28.00
C ALA A 116 -26.47 -30.03 27.33
N ASP A 117 -27.63 -29.93 26.66
CA ASP A 117 -28.09 -28.69 26.02
C ASP A 117 -28.66 -27.68 27.03
N LEU A 118 -28.95 -28.12 28.25
CA LEU A 118 -29.46 -27.28 29.35
C LEU A 118 -28.32 -26.72 30.22
N GLU A 119 -27.12 -27.29 30.14
CA GLU A 119 -25.96 -26.80 30.89
C GLU A 119 -25.42 -25.49 30.34
N ASN A 120 -25.52 -25.26 29.02
CA ASN A 120 -25.16 -24.00 28.38
C ASN A 120 -26.22 -23.63 27.31
N PRO A 121 -27.30 -22.94 27.71
CA PRO A 121 -28.42 -22.60 26.82
C PRO A 121 -28.15 -21.41 25.86
N TRP A 122 -26.96 -20.81 25.90
CA TRP A 122 -26.51 -19.71 25.03
C TRP A 122 -25.64 -20.22 23.87
#